data_AF-A0A150Q1T6-F1
#
_entry.id   AF-A0A150Q1T6-F1
#
_cell.length_a   1.000
_cell.length_b   1.000
_cell.length_c   1.000
_cell.angle_alpha   90.00
_cell.angle_beta   90.00
_cell.angle_gamma   90.00
#
_symmetry.space_group_name_H-M   'P 1'
#
loop_
_entity.id
_entity.type
_entity.pdbx_description
1 polymer ?
#
loop_
_entity_poly.entity_id
_entity_poly.type
_entity_poly.pdbx_seq_one_letter_code
_entity_poly.pdbx_strand_id
1 'polypeptide(L)'
;MGVGRAVLGVPLGANGLALSDNAFYVANTDKAALIKIPIEADGTPGAAVVLSTSDPATCLPLKGADGITADADGSILVAGNAGNALVRVGPEGNETVLVKDGPLDGPASVALATLGSKKYALLTNFGLVTLLAMKTPRTGLLSYGPIE
;
A
#
# COMPACT_ATOMS: atom_id res chain seq x y z
N MET A 1 25.08 -5.53 7.14
CA MET A 1 23.75 -5.84 7.72
C MET A 1 23.25 -4.63 8.46
N GLY A 2 22.33 -3.88 7.87
CA GLY A 2 21.69 -2.73 8.48
C GLY A 2 20.30 -2.62 7.87
N VAL A 3 19.30 -3.18 8.55
CA VAL A 3 17.92 -3.15 8.10
C VAL A 3 17.34 -1.76 8.38
N GLY A 4 16.71 -1.19 7.36
CA GLY A 4 16.14 0.15 7.37
C GLY A 4 15.21 0.37 8.55
N ARG A 5 15.35 1.51 9.22
CA ARG A 5 14.47 1.87 10.32
C ARG A 5 13.07 2.18 9.78
N ALA A 6 12.13 1.27 10.04
CA ALA A 6 10.70 1.57 10.02
C ALA A 6 10.41 2.72 11.01
N VAL A 7 9.32 3.46 10.80
CA VAL A 7 8.97 4.66 11.58
C VAL A 7 8.84 4.40 13.09
N LEU A 8 8.59 3.15 13.49
CA LEU A 8 8.60 2.71 14.90
C LEU A 8 9.72 1.70 15.23
N GLY A 9 10.54 1.28 14.25
CA GLY A 9 11.58 0.25 14.45
C GLY A 9 11.05 -1.14 14.83
N VAL A 10 9.76 -1.39 14.64
CA VAL A 10 9.10 -2.67 14.97
C VAL A 10 8.85 -3.46 13.67
N PRO A 11 9.14 -4.77 13.62
CA PRO A 11 8.81 -5.63 12.49
C PRO A 11 7.29 -5.89 12.46
N LEU A 12 6.54 -5.01 11.80
CA LEU A 12 5.08 -5.10 11.71
C LEU A 12 4.61 -6.24 10.79
N GLY A 13 5.41 -6.63 9.80
CA GLY A 13 5.16 -7.79 8.97
C GLY A 13 4.05 -7.59 7.94
N ALA A 14 3.29 -8.67 7.71
CA ALA A 14 2.17 -8.68 6.81
C ALA A 14 1.05 -7.75 7.30
N ASN A 15 0.39 -7.07 6.36
CA ASN A 15 -0.64 -6.08 6.65
C ASN A 15 -1.83 -6.22 5.69
N GLY A 16 -2.09 -5.27 4.79
CA GLY A 16 -3.18 -5.36 3.83
C GLY A 16 -3.13 -6.64 2.98
N LEU A 17 -4.32 -7.19 2.69
CA LEU A 17 -4.53 -8.38 1.88
C LEU A 17 -5.55 -8.05 0.78
N ALA A 18 -5.27 -8.47 -0.46
CA ALA A 18 -6.22 -8.42 -1.56
C ALA A 18 -6.19 -9.74 -2.34
N LEU A 19 -7.35 -10.14 -2.87
CA LEU A 19 -7.47 -11.22 -3.84
C LEU A 19 -7.64 -10.58 -5.22
N SER A 20 -6.80 -10.97 -6.17
CA SER A 20 -6.96 -10.61 -7.58
C SER A 20 -6.45 -11.74 -8.45
N ASP A 21 -7.16 -12.04 -9.53
CA ASP A 21 -6.94 -13.24 -10.33
C ASP A 21 -6.86 -14.50 -9.43
N ASN A 22 -5.91 -15.40 -9.72
CA ASN A 22 -5.65 -16.61 -8.96
C ASN A 22 -4.52 -16.41 -7.93
N ALA A 23 -4.46 -15.25 -7.26
CA ALA A 23 -3.40 -14.95 -6.28
C ALA A 23 -3.86 -14.02 -5.14
N PHE A 24 -3.28 -14.25 -3.95
CA PHE A 24 -3.32 -13.28 -2.87
C PHE A 24 -2.16 -12.30 -2.98
N TYR A 25 -2.44 -11.03 -2.73
CA TYR A 25 -1.45 -9.97 -2.62
C TYR A 25 -1.41 -9.51 -1.16
N VAL A 26 -0.20 -9.36 -0.61
CA VAL A 26 0.02 -9.01 0.79
C VAL A 26 1.00 -7.85 0.85
N ALA A 27 0.59 -6.74 1.44
CA ALA A 27 1.53 -5.69 1.81
C ALA A 27 2.38 -6.15 3.00
N ASN A 28 3.67 -5.86 2.95
CA ASN A 28 4.57 -6.02 4.07
C ASN A 28 5.10 -4.65 4.50
N THR A 29 4.74 -4.24 5.71
CA THR A 29 4.95 -2.89 6.22
C THR A 29 6.43 -2.60 6.47
N ASP A 30 7.16 -3.50 7.13
CA ASP A 30 8.56 -3.27 7.49
C ASP A 30 9.53 -3.53 6.32
N LYS A 31 9.16 -4.41 5.37
CA LYS A 31 9.95 -4.68 4.17
C LYS A 31 9.68 -3.74 3.00
N ALA A 32 8.72 -2.81 3.13
CA ALA A 32 8.30 -1.92 2.05
C ALA A 32 8.07 -2.69 0.73
N ALA A 33 7.25 -3.73 0.81
CA ALA A 33 7.09 -4.70 -0.27
C ALA A 33 5.63 -5.09 -0.48
N LEU A 34 5.30 -5.44 -1.71
CA LEU A 34 4.09 -6.14 -2.09
C LEU A 34 4.46 -7.59 -2.45
N ILE A 35 3.87 -8.54 -1.75
CA ILE A 35 4.10 -9.97 -1.92
C ILE A 35 2.93 -10.57 -2.69
N LYS A 36 3.21 -11.39 -3.70
CA LYS A 36 2.23 -12.20 -4.42
C LYS A 36 2.34 -13.65 -3.98
N ILE A 37 1.21 -14.28 -3.68
CA ILE A 37 1.09 -15.69 -3.31
C ILE A 37 0.09 -16.31 -4.28
N PRO A 38 0.55 -17.07 -5.29
CA PRO A 38 -0.34 -17.77 -6.20
C PRO A 38 -1.26 -18.73 -5.43
N ILE A 39 -2.45 -18.94 -5.96
CA ILE A 39 -3.35 -20.01 -5.55
C ILE A 39 -3.16 -21.13 -6.58
N GLU A 40 -2.80 -22.31 -6.13
CA GLU A 40 -2.63 -23.48 -6.98
C GLU A 40 -3.99 -24.03 -7.42
N ALA A 41 -4.00 -24.93 -8.41
CA ALA A 41 -5.23 -25.49 -8.96
C ALA A 41 -6.07 -26.26 -7.92
N ASP A 42 -5.44 -26.78 -6.86
CA ASP A 42 -6.09 -27.47 -5.74
C ASP A 42 -6.54 -26.51 -4.62
N GLY A 43 -6.37 -25.20 -4.80
CA GLY A 43 -6.73 -24.16 -3.83
C GLY A 43 -5.68 -23.93 -2.73
N THR A 44 -4.54 -24.63 -2.75
CA THR A 44 -3.45 -24.39 -1.81
C THR A 44 -2.64 -23.14 -2.17
N PRO A 45 -1.96 -22.49 -1.21
CA PRO A 45 -1.08 -21.37 -1.52
C PRO A 45 0.24 -21.87 -2.14
N GLY A 46 0.61 -21.29 -3.27
CA GLY A 46 1.92 -21.45 -3.89
C GLY A 46 3.02 -20.69 -3.15
N ALA A 47 4.22 -20.68 -3.73
CA ALA A 47 5.37 -19.97 -3.14
C ALA A 47 5.16 -18.44 -3.15
N ALA A 48 5.45 -17.80 -2.02
CA ALA A 48 5.41 -16.34 -1.92
C ALA A 48 6.55 -15.69 -2.72
N VAL A 49 6.20 -14.71 -3.56
CA VAL A 49 7.14 -13.96 -4.41
C VAL A 49 7.03 -12.48 -4.08
N VAL A 50 8.17 -11.80 -3.92
CA VAL A 50 8.19 -10.32 -3.84
C VAL A 50 7.85 -9.78 -5.23
N LEU A 51 6.66 -9.24 -5.41
CA LEU A 51 6.24 -8.66 -6.68
C LEU A 51 6.86 -7.28 -6.87
N SER A 52 6.86 -6.46 -5.83
CA SER A 52 7.52 -5.17 -5.82
C SER A 52 8.12 -4.87 -4.45
N THR A 53 9.20 -4.10 -4.44
CA THR A 53 9.83 -3.60 -3.21
C THR A 53 10.57 -2.30 -3.49
N SER A 54 10.59 -1.41 -2.50
CA SER A 54 11.30 -0.14 -2.57
C SER A 54 12.77 -0.26 -2.16
N ASP A 55 13.63 0.59 -2.72
CA ASP A 55 15.07 0.62 -2.42
C ASP A 55 15.31 0.76 -0.89
N PRO A 56 16.10 -0.12 -0.26
CA PRO A 56 16.45 -0.01 1.16
C PRO A 56 17.04 1.35 1.59
N ALA A 57 17.66 2.11 0.68
CA ALA A 57 18.24 3.42 0.96
C ALA A 57 17.21 4.55 1.04
N THR A 58 16.11 4.46 0.26
CA THR A 58 15.08 5.51 0.21
C THR A 58 13.76 5.07 0.86
N CYS A 59 13.53 3.76 0.88
CA CYS A 59 12.31 3.03 1.22
C CYS A 59 11.05 3.51 0.51
N LEU A 60 11.13 4.35 -0.53
CA LEU A 60 9.98 4.88 -1.27
C LEU A 60 9.79 4.12 -2.60
N PRO A 61 8.54 4.01 -3.09
CA PRO A 61 7.30 4.60 -2.58
C PRO A 61 6.49 3.69 -1.64
N LEU A 62 6.83 2.40 -1.47
CA LEU A 62 6.11 1.44 -0.64
C LEU A 62 6.46 1.51 0.86
N LYS A 63 7.05 2.62 1.32
CA LYS A 63 7.44 2.77 2.73
C LYS A 63 6.23 2.59 3.64
N GLY A 64 6.30 1.61 4.52
CA GLY A 64 5.18 1.29 5.41
C GLY A 64 3.92 0.89 4.64
N ALA A 65 4.06 0.08 3.57
CA ALA A 65 2.93 -0.51 2.87
C ALA A 65 1.94 -1.11 3.88
N ASP A 66 0.69 -0.67 3.82
CA ASP A 66 -0.33 -0.92 4.84
C ASP A 66 -1.55 -1.58 4.17
N GLY A 67 -2.74 -0.98 4.26
CA GLY A 67 -3.90 -1.45 3.51
C GLY A 67 -3.72 -1.34 1.99
N ILE A 68 -4.31 -2.31 1.28
CA ILE A 68 -4.24 -2.44 -0.18
C ILE A 68 -5.61 -2.78 -0.75
N THR A 69 -5.79 -2.54 -2.05
CA THR A 69 -6.96 -3.01 -2.79
C THR A 69 -6.59 -3.35 -4.23
N ALA A 70 -7.24 -4.36 -4.80
CA ALA A 70 -7.04 -4.72 -6.20
C ALA A 70 -7.94 -3.89 -7.11
N ASP A 71 -7.41 -3.50 -8.27
CA ASP A 71 -8.15 -2.87 -9.35
C ASP A 71 -8.47 -3.91 -10.45
N ALA A 72 -9.43 -3.58 -11.31
CA ALA A 72 -9.92 -4.49 -12.35
C ALA A 72 -8.89 -4.76 -13.47
N ASP A 73 -7.84 -3.95 -13.57
CA ASP A 73 -6.72 -4.14 -14.51
C ASP A 73 -5.61 -5.07 -13.96
N GLY A 74 -5.83 -5.67 -12.78
CA GLY A 74 -4.86 -6.51 -12.09
C GLY A 74 -3.81 -5.73 -11.30
N SER A 75 -3.85 -4.39 -11.33
CA SER A 75 -2.98 -3.58 -10.48
C SER A 75 -3.46 -3.57 -9.02
N ILE A 76 -2.52 -3.33 -8.11
CA ILE A 76 -2.80 -3.21 -6.68
C ILE A 76 -2.52 -1.78 -6.26
N LEU A 77 -3.52 -1.11 -5.67
CA LEU A 77 -3.32 0.16 -4.99
C LEU A 77 -2.85 -0.12 -3.57
N VAL A 78 -1.82 0.60 -3.14
CA VAL A 78 -1.17 0.46 -1.84
C VAL A 78 -1.16 1.80 -1.11
N ALA A 79 -1.67 1.80 0.12
CA ALA A 79 -1.46 2.90 1.05
C ALA A 79 -0.04 2.79 1.64
N GLY A 80 0.87 3.65 1.18
CA GLY A 80 2.21 3.76 1.73
C GLY A 80 2.17 4.64 2.98
N ASN A 81 1.89 4.06 4.15
CA ASN A 81 1.65 4.77 5.40
C ASN A 81 2.84 5.66 5.78
N ALA A 82 4.01 5.05 5.98
CA ALA A 82 5.23 5.79 6.32
C ALA A 82 5.78 6.61 5.14
N GLY A 83 5.37 6.29 3.91
CA GLY A 83 5.74 7.01 2.69
C GLY A 83 4.88 8.25 2.45
N ASN A 84 3.76 8.41 3.17
CA ASN A 84 2.71 9.36 2.85
C ASN A 84 2.38 9.34 1.36
N ALA A 85 2.06 8.16 0.84
CA ALA A 85 1.81 7.98 -0.59
C ALA A 85 0.61 7.06 -0.86
N LEU A 86 -0.04 7.29 -1.99
CA LEU A 86 -0.85 6.30 -2.68
C LEU A 86 -0.05 5.81 -3.89
N VAL A 87 0.17 4.50 -3.96
CA VAL A 87 0.96 3.87 -5.01
C VAL A 87 0.09 2.88 -5.76
N ARG A 88 0.17 2.85 -7.08
CA ARG A 88 -0.31 1.74 -7.90
C ARG A 88 0.86 0.85 -8.26
N VAL A 89 0.73 -0.45 -8.02
CA VAL A 89 1.69 -1.47 -8.45
C VAL A 89 1.03 -2.26 -9.57
N GLY A 90 1.60 -2.24 -10.76
CA GLY A 90 1.09 -3.01 -11.90
C GLY A 90 1.25 -4.53 -11.71
N PRO A 91 0.61 -5.35 -12.56
CA PRO A 91 0.70 -6.81 -12.47
C PRO A 91 2.13 -7.35 -12.61
N GLU A 92 3.01 -6.59 -13.26
CA GLU A 92 4.45 -6.88 -13.43
C GLU A 92 5.34 -6.25 -12.34
N GLY A 93 4.74 -5.66 -11.30
CA GLY A 93 5.46 -5.07 -10.18
C GLY A 93 5.96 -3.63 -10.38
N ASN A 94 5.67 -2.99 -11.51
CA ASN A 94 6.04 -1.59 -11.73
C ASN A 94 5.24 -0.64 -10.83
N GLU A 95 5.93 0.24 -10.11
CA GLU A 95 5.33 1.18 -9.18
C GLU A 95 5.03 2.53 -9.85
N THR A 96 3.84 3.09 -9.60
CA THR A 96 3.45 4.45 -10.00
C THR A 96 2.88 5.18 -8.80
N VAL A 97 3.50 6.28 -8.41
CA VAL A 97 3.00 7.11 -7.31
C VAL A 97 1.86 7.97 -7.83
N LEU A 98 0.64 7.70 -7.36
CA LEU A 98 -0.55 8.47 -7.73
C LEU A 98 -0.66 9.75 -6.89
N VAL A 99 -0.34 9.65 -5.60
CA VAL A 99 -0.34 10.78 -4.67
C VAL A 99 0.86 10.68 -3.76
N LYS A 100 1.47 11.82 -3.47
CA LYS A 100 2.55 11.95 -2.49
C LYS A 100 2.32 13.19 -1.64
N ASP A 101 2.47 13.04 -0.33
CA ASP A 101 2.29 14.11 0.65
C ASP A 101 0.93 14.82 0.49
N GLY A 102 0.91 16.16 0.44
CA GLY A 102 -0.33 16.91 0.28
C GLY A 102 -1.26 16.67 1.46
N PRO A 103 -2.54 16.27 1.27
CA PRO A 103 -3.48 16.00 2.35
C PRO A 103 -3.22 14.70 3.12
N LEU A 104 -2.33 13.83 2.62
CA LEU A 104 -2.03 12.53 3.26
C LEU A 104 -1.33 12.72 4.60
N ASP A 105 -1.72 11.93 5.59
CA ASP A 105 -1.07 11.86 6.90
C ASP A 105 -1.16 10.44 7.43
N GLY A 106 -0.17 9.62 7.06
CA GLY A 106 -0.15 8.19 7.30
C GLY A 106 -1.39 7.50 6.73
N PRO A 107 -1.57 7.42 5.40
CA PRO A 107 -2.70 6.68 4.85
C PRO A 107 -2.57 5.21 5.26
N ALA A 108 -3.60 4.67 5.93
CA ALA A 108 -3.57 3.31 6.47
C ALA A 108 -4.30 2.29 5.60
N SER A 109 -5.25 2.72 4.78
CA SER A 109 -5.99 1.81 3.89
C SER A 109 -6.54 2.57 2.69
N VAL A 110 -6.85 1.82 1.64
CA VAL A 110 -7.39 2.32 0.38
C VAL A 110 -8.53 1.42 -0.09
N ALA A 111 -9.59 2.03 -0.63
CA ALA A 111 -10.67 1.35 -1.32
C ALA A 111 -10.95 2.04 -2.66
N LEU A 112 -11.43 1.29 -3.65
CA LEU A 112 -11.90 1.85 -4.92
C LEU A 112 -13.38 2.21 -4.83
N ALA A 113 -13.75 3.34 -5.43
CA ALA A 113 -15.14 3.78 -5.58
C ALA A 113 -15.39 4.25 -7.01
N THR A 114 -16.52 3.86 -7.60
CA THR A 114 -16.93 4.30 -8.93
C THR A 114 -18.14 5.21 -8.81
N LEU A 115 -18.02 6.44 -9.32
CA LEU A 115 -19.10 7.43 -9.40
C LEU A 115 -19.35 7.77 -10.86
N GLY A 116 -20.47 7.28 -11.41
CA GLY A 116 -20.72 7.33 -12.85
C GLY A 116 -19.66 6.52 -13.61
N SER A 117 -18.98 7.13 -14.58
CA SER A 117 -17.89 6.52 -15.35
C SER A 117 -16.51 6.75 -14.75
N LYS A 118 -16.41 7.40 -13.59
CA LYS A 118 -15.14 7.80 -12.97
C LYS A 118 -14.83 6.93 -11.76
N LYS A 119 -13.60 6.43 -11.69
CA LYS A 119 -13.05 5.66 -10.58
C LYS A 119 -12.25 6.57 -9.66
N TYR A 120 -12.34 6.36 -8.35
CA TYR A 120 -11.66 7.13 -7.32
C TYR A 120 -11.04 6.17 -6.30
N ALA A 121 -9.92 6.57 -5.70
CA ALA A 121 -9.38 5.95 -4.51
C ALA A 121 -9.89 6.69 -3.27
N LEU A 122 -10.48 5.97 -2.33
CA LEU A 122 -10.83 6.46 -0.99
C LEU A 122 -9.74 6.02 -0.02
N LEU A 123 -9.20 6.93 0.80
CA LEU A 123 -8.11 6.62 1.73
C LEU A 123 -8.46 7.02 3.15
N THR A 124 -8.11 6.18 4.12
CA THR A 124 -8.15 6.56 5.53
C THR A 124 -6.82 7.16 5.95
N ASN A 125 -6.80 8.41 6.40
CA ASN A 125 -5.65 9.00 7.07
C ASN A 125 -5.65 8.62 8.57
N PHE A 126 -4.57 8.01 9.03
CA PHE A 126 -4.39 7.56 10.40
C PHE A 126 -3.69 8.59 11.29
N GLY A 127 -2.69 9.31 10.79
CA GLY A 127 -2.03 10.43 11.46
C GLY A 127 -1.23 10.10 12.73
N LEU A 128 -1.03 8.84 13.09
CA LEU A 128 -0.38 8.44 14.35
C LEU A 128 1.03 9.02 14.50
N VAL A 129 1.84 9.00 13.45
CA VAL A 129 3.23 9.50 13.50
C VAL A 129 3.26 11.01 13.80
N THR A 130 2.36 11.75 13.16
CA THR A 130 2.18 13.19 13.40
C THR A 130 1.72 13.47 14.82
N LEU A 131 0.79 12.66 15.35
CA LEU A 131 0.34 12.73 16.73
C LEU A 131 1.49 12.47 17.73
N LEU A 132 2.27 11.41 17.53
CA LEU A 132 3.41 11.06 18.40
C LEU A 132 4.53 12.12 18.35
N ALA A 133 4.61 12.89 17.27
CA ALA A 133 5.49 14.06 17.15
C ALA A 133 4.91 15.33 17.82
N MET A 134 3.82 15.21 18.60
CA MET A 134 3.13 16.31 19.27
C MET A 134 2.63 17.40 18.31
N LYS A 135 2.27 17.01 17.07
CA LYS A 135 1.65 17.87 16.07
C LYS A 135 0.17 17.49 15.88
N THR A 136 -0.60 18.36 15.22
CA THR A 136 -2.01 18.09 14.90
C THR A 136 -2.12 17.12 13.73
N PRO A 137 -2.65 15.89 13.93
CA PRO A 137 -2.82 14.93 12.85
C PRO A 137 -4.01 15.30 11.95
N ARG A 138 -3.90 14.96 10.67
CA ARG A 138 -4.98 15.11 9.68
C ARG A 138 -5.71 13.80 9.47
N THR A 139 -6.37 13.33 10.51
CA THR A 139 -7.19 12.11 10.43
C THR A 139 -8.44 12.33 9.59
N GLY A 140 -8.93 11.30 8.92
CA GLY A 140 -10.18 11.37 8.16
C GLY A 140 -10.20 10.48 6.92
N LEU A 141 -11.29 10.59 6.16
CA LEU A 141 -11.47 9.94 4.87
C LEU A 141 -11.15 10.94 3.76
N LEU A 142 -10.24 10.56 2.87
CA LEU A 142 -9.90 11.32 1.67
C LEU A 142 -10.43 10.62 0.43
N SER A 143 -10.63 11.39 -0.64
CA SER A 143 -10.85 10.86 -1.98
C SER A 143 -9.77 11.41 -2.92
N TYR A 144 -9.30 10.57 -3.83
CA TYR A 144 -8.36 10.93 -4.87
C TYR A 144 -8.87 10.39 -6.21
N GLY A 145 -8.84 11.24 -7.22
CA GLY A 145 -9.21 10.86 -8.58
C GLY A 145 -9.93 11.98 -9.34
N PRO A 146 -10.46 11.67 -10.52
CA PRO A 146 -10.56 10.33 -11.09
C PRO A 146 -9.19 9.69 -11.35
N ILE A 147 -9.11 8.36 -11.17
CA ILE A 147 -7.95 7.53 -11.51
C ILE A 147 -8.31 6.64 -12.69
N GLU A 148 -7.37 6.45 -13.61
CA GLU A 148 -7.54 5.59 -14.79
C GLU A 148 -7.65 4.12 -14.41
#